data_AF-A0A2V6BYS7-F1
#
_entry.id   AF-A0A2V6BYS7-F1
#
_cell.length_a   1.000
_cell.length_b   1.000
_cell.length_c   1.000
_cell.angle_alpha   90.00
_cell.angle_beta   90.00
_cell.angle_gamma   90.00
#
_symmetry.space_group_name_H-M   'P 1'
#
loop_
_entity.id
_entity.type
_entity.pdbx_description
1 polymer ?
#
loop_
_entity_poly.entity_id
_entity_poly.type
_entity_poly.pdbx_seq_one_letter_code
_entity_poly.pdbx_strand_id
1 'polypeptide(L)'
;NWLLFIWAVNIGHVLETSLGYFMTPLVNVVLGAIILRERLTTSQTASILIASVAVCILAFGYGHFPWIAVGLCTSFGLYGLLRKQSGTAAIPGLFLETLFLLPLALIYLVLLANRGALTFGPSHLHLSAILTTTGVVTAVPLLWFGYAARHLRLVTIGFLQYLSPSISFILGLFVYHETFTRQHFITFLLIWFAIVLVSAEAVLRWRATKRVAADAPVESPLIEPGI
;
A
#
# COMPACT_ATOMS: atom_id res chain seq x y z
N ASN A 1 12.72 -0.20 -1.78
CA ASN A 1 11.69 -0.80 -0.90
C ASN A 1 11.88 -2.32 -0.80
N TRP A 2 11.66 -3.08 -1.87
CA TRP A 2 11.73 -4.56 -1.82
C TRP A 2 13.05 -5.14 -1.31
N LEU A 3 14.19 -4.57 -1.73
CA LEU A 3 15.51 -4.99 -1.24
C LEU A 3 15.65 -4.85 0.29
N LEU A 4 15.18 -3.72 0.84
CA LEU A 4 15.20 -3.47 2.28
C LEU A 4 14.30 -4.47 3.02
N PHE A 5 13.13 -4.79 2.45
CA PHE A 5 12.21 -5.79 3.01
C PHE A 5 12.85 -7.18 3.05
N ILE A 6 13.37 -7.67 1.93
CA ILE A 6 14.02 -8.99 1.85
C ILE A 6 15.19 -9.04 2.83
N TRP A 7 16.05 -8.02 2.81
CA TRP A 7 17.21 -7.97 3.71
C TRP A 7 16.78 -8.02 5.17
N ALA A 8 15.81 -7.18 5.58
CA ALA A 8 15.31 -7.11 6.94
C ALA A 8 14.69 -8.44 7.42
N VAL A 9 13.89 -9.10 6.58
CA VAL A 9 13.32 -10.41 6.90
C VAL A 9 14.42 -11.46 7.07
N ASN A 10 15.45 -11.45 6.23
CA ASN A 10 16.56 -12.41 6.30
C ASN A 10 17.40 -12.28 7.57
N ILE A 11 17.50 -11.08 8.14
CA ILE A 11 18.21 -10.84 9.41
C ILE A 11 17.28 -10.86 10.63
N GLY A 12 16.04 -11.33 10.48
CA GLY A 12 15.10 -11.56 11.59
C GLY A 12 14.28 -10.34 12.03
N HIS A 13 14.35 -9.20 11.35
CA HIS A 13 13.56 -8.00 11.66
C HIS A 13 12.13 -8.03 11.09
N VAL A 14 11.46 -9.19 11.16
CA VAL A 14 10.11 -9.38 10.57
C VAL A 14 9.08 -8.44 11.20
N LEU A 15 9.12 -8.26 12.52
CA LEU A 15 8.20 -7.36 13.25
C LEU A 15 8.34 -5.91 12.79
N GLU A 16 9.56 -5.42 12.57
CA GLU A 16 9.82 -4.08 12.07
C GLU A 16 9.29 -3.89 10.64
N THR A 17 9.42 -4.92 9.79
CA THR A 17 8.85 -4.85 8.44
C THR A 17 7.34 -4.75 8.46
N SER A 18 6.68 -5.51 9.34
CA SER A 18 5.24 -5.45 9.56
C SER A 18 4.82 -4.05 10.02
N LEU A 19 5.51 -3.48 11.01
CA LEU A 19 5.28 -2.10 11.49
C LEU A 19 5.39 -1.09 10.33
N GLY A 20 6.36 -1.25 9.44
CA GLY A 20 6.49 -0.41 8.24
C GLY A 20 5.24 -0.47 7.34
N TYR A 21 4.66 -1.64 7.15
CA TYR A 21 3.41 -1.77 6.38
C TYR A 21 2.21 -1.14 7.08
N PHE A 22 2.15 -1.16 8.42
CA PHE A 22 1.15 -0.41 9.19
C PHE A 22 1.29 1.11 9.03
N MET A 23 2.52 1.60 8.94
CA MET A 23 2.83 3.02 8.80
C MET A 23 2.59 3.54 7.37
N THR A 24 2.65 2.67 6.37
CA THR A 24 2.56 3.04 4.94
C THR A 24 1.27 3.79 4.58
N PRO A 25 0.07 3.34 4.99
CA PRO A 25 -1.17 4.12 4.87
C PRO A 25 -1.08 5.56 5.35
N LEU A 26 -0.52 5.78 6.55
CA LEU A 26 -0.38 7.12 7.14
C LEU A 26 0.53 8.00 6.30
N VAL A 27 1.68 7.47 5.89
CA VAL A 27 2.62 8.19 5.03
C VAL A 27 1.96 8.58 3.71
N ASN A 28 1.21 7.68 3.08
CA ASN A 28 0.48 7.98 1.84
C ASN A 28 -0.53 9.11 2.03
N VAL A 29 -1.30 9.09 3.12
CA VAL A 29 -2.28 10.14 3.42
C VAL A 29 -1.60 11.48 3.69
N VAL A 30 -0.52 11.51 4.47
CA VAL A 30 0.26 12.72 4.76
C VAL A 30 0.89 13.29 3.49
N LEU A 31 1.51 12.47 2.66
CA LEU A 31 2.08 12.90 1.37
C LEU A 31 0.99 13.44 0.43
N GLY A 32 -0.19 12.81 0.40
CA GLY A 32 -1.33 13.28 -0.39
C GLY A 32 -1.83 14.64 0.08
N ALA A 33 -1.97 14.82 1.39
CA ALA A 33 -2.45 16.07 1.97
C ALA A 33 -1.45 17.23 1.79
N ILE A 34 -0.15 16.99 1.99
CA ILE A 34 0.87 18.05 1.97
C ILE A 34 1.33 18.34 0.54
N ILE A 35 1.74 17.31 -0.21
CA ILE A 35 2.39 17.49 -1.51
C ILE A 35 1.37 17.67 -2.63
N LEU A 36 0.32 16.84 -2.63
CA LEU A 36 -0.75 16.93 -3.64
C LEU A 36 -1.87 17.90 -3.24
N ARG A 37 -1.77 18.50 -2.05
CA ARG A 37 -2.77 19.44 -1.49
C ARG A 37 -4.19 18.84 -1.50
N GLU A 38 -4.29 17.52 -1.31
CA GLU A 38 -5.57 16.83 -1.24
C GLU A 38 -6.31 17.29 0.03
N ARG A 39 -7.49 17.90 -0.15
CA ARG A 39 -8.32 18.36 0.98
C ARG A 39 -8.83 17.16 1.78
N LEU A 40 -8.40 17.09 3.03
CA LEU A 40 -8.89 16.11 3.99
C LEU A 40 -10.24 16.55 4.55
N THR A 41 -11.13 15.59 4.72
CA THR A 41 -12.36 15.79 5.46
C THR A 41 -12.08 15.74 6.97
N THR A 42 -12.99 16.28 7.79
CA THR A 42 -12.85 16.22 9.25
C THR A 42 -12.71 14.79 9.77
N SER A 43 -13.47 13.83 9.21
CA SER A 43 -13.38 12.43 9.61
C SER A 43 -12.08 11.77 9.13
N GLN A 44 -11.57 12.12 7.94
CA GLN A 44 -10.24 11.66 7.51
C GLN A 44 -9.15 12.18 8.45
N THR A 45 -9.19 13.46 8.84
CA THR A 45 -8.26 14.04 9.82
C THR A 45 -8.33 13.31 11.17
N ALA A 46 -9.53 13.10 11.71
CA ALA A 46 -9.70 12.34 12.96
C ALA A 46 -9.15 10.91 12.84
N SER A 47 -9.40 10.24 11.72
CA SER A 47 -8.91 8.88 11.47
C SER A 47 -7.39 8.79 11.38
N ILE A 48 -6.76 9.79 10.75
CA ILE A 48 -5.30 9.90 10.67
C ILE A 48 -4.72 10.07 12.08
N LEU A 49 -5.29 10.95 12.90
CA LEU A 49 -4.83 11.16 14.27
C LEU A 49 -4.94 9.86 15.10
N ILE A 50 -6.08 9.17 15.02
CA ILE A 50 -6.29 7.89 15.73
C ILE A 50 -5.27 6.84 15.27
N ALA A 51 -5.10 6.67 13.95
CA ALA A 51 -4.16 5.70 13.42
C ALA A 51 -2.69 6.08 13.73
N SER A 52 -2.37 7.37 13.79
CA SER A 52 -1.04 7.85 14.20
C SER A 52 -0.77 7.51 15.66
N VAL A 53 -1.74 7.70 16.55
CA VAL A 53 -1.63 7.27 17.96
C VAL A 53 -1.45 5.75 18.06
N ALA A 54 -2.22 4.97 17.30
CA ALA A 54 -2.12 3.51 17.28
C ALA A 54 -0.72 3.02 16.85
N VAL A 55 -0.15 3.66 15.84
CA VAL A 55 1.22 3.41 15.36
C VAL A 55 2.26 3.85 16.39
N CYS A 56 2.08 5.01 17.04
CA CYS A 56 2.98 5.45 18.10
C CYS A 56 3.00 4.46 19.27
N ILE A 57 1.84 3.96 19.71
CA ILE A 57 1.75 2.93 20.76
C ILE A 57 2.57 1.70 20.37
N LEU A 58 2.44 1.24 19.12
CA LEU A 58 3.16 0.07 18.62
C LEU A 58 4.68 0.34 18.50
N ALA A 59 5.06 1.52 18.03
CA ALA A 59 6.46 1.93 17.88
C ALA A 59 7.17 2.09 19.24
N PHE A 60 6.50 2.69 20.24
CA PHE A 60 7.05 2.78 21.60
C PHE A 60 7.09 1.41 22.30
N GLY A 61 6.15 0.51 22.01
CA GLY A 61 6.20 -0.88 22.45
C GLY A 61 7.38 -1.66 21.90
N TYR A 62 7.94 -1.23 20.75
CA TYR A 62 9.09 -1.87 20.11
C TYR A 62 10.42 -1.64 20.85
N GLY A 63 10.48 -0.65 21.76
CA GLY A 63 11.62 -0.41 22.65
C GLY A 63 12.87 0.21 21.99
N HIS A 64 12.89 0.36 20.67
CA HIS A 64 13.94 1.04 19.92
C HIS A 64 13.37 1.76 18.69
N PHE A 65 14.15 2.66 18.10
CA PHE A 65 13.72 3.41 16.94
C PHE A 65 13.61 2.49 15.70
N PRO A 66 12.41 2.35 15.09
CA PRO A 66 12.17 1.39 14.04
C PRO A 66 12.54 1.93 12.65
N TRP A 67 13.83 2.09 12.39
CA TRP A 67 14.35 2.71 11.16
C TRP A 67 14.01 1.90 9.89
N ILE A 68 13.90 0.56 9.96
CA ILE A 68 13.49 -0.30 8.84
C ILE A 68 12.03 -0.02 8.51
N ALA A 69 11.17 0.07 9.53
CA ALA A 69 9.75 0.40 9.35
C ALA A 69 9.60 1.75 8.65
N VAL A 70 10.32 2.77 9.15
CA VAL A 70 10.34 4.13 8.58
C VAL A 70 10.87 4.11 7.15
N GLY A 71 11.97 3.38 6.88
CA GLY A 71 12.52 3.25 5.53
C GLY A 71 11.56 2.58 4.55
N LEU A 72 10.85 1.54 4.98
CA LEU A 72 9.85 0.85 4.16
C LEU A 72 8.64 1.75 3.88
N CYS A 73 8.02 2.33 4.90
CA CYS A 73 6.82 3.15 4.70
C CYS A 73 7.10 4.41 3.88
N THR A 74 8.26 5.04 4.12
CA THR A 74 8.66 6.25 3.39
C THR A 74 9.00 5.94 1.94
N SER A 75 9.79 4.89 1.68
CA SER A 75 10.14 4.52 0.30
C SER A 75 8.93 4.07 -0.52
N PHE A 76 7.99 3.33 0.09
CA PHE A 76 6.77 2.94 -0.62
C PHE A 76 5.80 4.11 -0.81
N GLY A 77 5.68 4.99 0.20
CA GLY A 77 4.86 6.19 0.09
C GLY A 77 5.36 7.15 -0.98
N LEU A 78 6.68 7.37 -1.05
CA LEU A 78 7.31 8.15 -2.11
C LEU A 78 7.11 7.51 -3.49
N TYR A 79 7.23 6.19 -3.61
CA TYR A 79 6.92 5.49 -4.85
C TYR A 79 5.46 5.75 -5.29
N GLY A 80 4.50 5.65 -4.38
CA GLY A 80 3.09 5.97 -4.65
C GLY A 80 2.88 7.41 -5.11
N LEU A 81 3.52 8.37 -4.44
CA LEU A 81 3.48 9.79 -4.80
C LEU A 81 4.08 10.05 -6.19
N LEU A 82 5.28 9.52 -6.47
CA LEU A 82 5.96 9.66 -7.76
C LEU A 82 5.13 9.04 -8.88
N ARG A 83 4.53 7.86 -8.63
CA ARG A 83 3.64 7.23 -9.60
C ARG A 83 2.46 8.11 -9.94
N LYS A 84 1.86 8.71 -8.92
CA LYS A 84 0.73 9.62 -9.10
C LYS A 84 1.11 10.88 -9.88
N GLN A 85 2.26 11.48 -9.60
CA GLN A 85 2.74 12.69 -10.30
C GLN A 85 3.20 12.42 -11.73
N SER A 86 3.77 11.24 -12.00
CA SER A 86 4.36 10.93 -13.31
C SER A 86 3.34 10.93 -14.46
N GLY A 87 2.04 10.69 -14.17
CA GLY A 87 0.99 10.56 -15.18
C GLY A 87 1.15 9.37 -16.15
N THR A 88 2.30 8.69 -16.12
CA THR A 88 2.65 7.58 -17.02
C THR A 88 1.68 6.41 -16.89
N ALA A 89 1.35 5.76 -18.01
CA ALA A 89 0.53 4.55 -17.97
C ALA A 89 1.19 3.45 -17.12
N ALA A 90 0.38 2.72 -16.35
CA ALA A 90 0.89 1.74 -15.38
C ALA A 90 1.79 0.67 -16.02
N ILE A 91 1.41 0.17 -17.20
CA ILE A 91 2.17 -0.86 -17.92
C ILE A 91 3.51 -0.31 -18.46
N PRO A 92 3.55 0.72 -19.34
CA PRO A 92 4.82 1.30 -19.80
C PRO A 92 5.70 1.80 -18.65
N GLY A 93 5.08 2.36 -17.62
CA GLY A 93 5.76 2.80 -16.43
C GLY A 93 6.50 1.66 -15.73
N LEU A 94 5.81 0.57 -15.42
CA LEU A 94 6.41 -0.56 -14.70
C LEU A 94 7.47 -1.25 -15.55
N PHE A 95 7.24 -1.32 -16.87
CA PHE A 95 8.22 -1.82 -17.82
C PHE A 95 9.53 -1.01 -17.76
N LEU A 96 9.46 0.32 -17.80
CA LEU A 96 10.66 1.17 -17.73
C LEU A 96 11.40 1.04 -16.39
N GLU A 97 10.66 0.99 -15.28
CA GLU A 97 11.27 0.77 -13.95
C GLU A 97 11.99 -0.58 -13.87
N THR A 98 11.37 -1.62 -14.43
CA THR A 98 11.96 -2.97 -14.45
C THR A 98 13.17 -3.03 -15.38
N LEU A 99 13.08 -2.39 -16.55
CA LEU A 99 14.16 -2.31 -17.52
C LEU A 99 15.37 -1.56 -16.95
N PHE A 100 15.12 -0.50 -16.18
CA PHE A 100 16.17 0.26 -15.50
C PHE A 100 16.89 -0.57 -14.42
N LEU A 101 16.17 -1.45 -13.72
CA LEU A 101 16.74 -2.35 -12.72
C LEU A 101 17.40 -3.60 -13.31
N LEU A 102 17.04 -3.99 -14.54
CA LEU A 102 17.56 -5.18 -15.22
C LEU A 102 19.10 -5.26 -15.25
N PRO A 103 19.87 -4.22 -15.66
CA PRO A 103 21.33 -4.32 -15.68
C PRO A 103 21.92 -4.58 -14.29
N LEU A 104 21.38 -3.96 -13.24
CA LEU A 104 21.82 -4.19 -11.86
C LEU A 104 21.53 -5.62 -11.42
N ALA A 105 20.36 -6.16 -11.78
CA ALA A 105 20.00 -7.54 -11.51
C ALA A 105 20.93 -8.53 -12.24
N LEU A 106 21.25 -8.27 -13.51
CA LEU A 106 22.16 -9.11 -14.29
C LEU A 106 23.58 -9.10 -13.70
N ILE A 107 24.11 -7.93 -13.31
CA ILE A 107 25.41 -7.83 -12.62
C ILE A 107 25.40 -8.67 -11.35
N TYR A 108 24.35 -8.57 -10.54
CA TYR A 108 24.22 -9.35 -9.31
C TYR A 108 24.17 -10.86 -9.57
N LEU A 109 23.44 -11.31 -10.59
CA LEU A 109 23.37 -12.73 -10.98
C LEU A 109 24.72 -13.26 -11.46
N VAL A 110 25.48 -12.48 -12.24
CA VAL A 110 26.84 -12.85 -12.68
C VAL A 110 27.78 -12.95 -11.48
N LEU A 111 27.71 -12.02 -10.53
CA LEU A 111 28.50 -12.10 -9.30
C LEU A 111 28.18 -13.35 -8.48
N LEU A 112 26.90 -13.73 -8.41
CA LEU A 112 26.46 -14.94 -7.72
C LEU A 112 26.95 -16.21 -8.43
N ALA A 113 26.90 -16.21 -9.77
CA ALA A 113 27.41 -17.31 -10.60
C ALA A 113 28.90 -17.52 -10.39
N ASN A 114 29.69 -16.44 -10.42
CA ASN A 114 31.14 -16.49 -10.22
C ASN A 114 31.54 -16.97 -8.81
N ARG A 115 30.66 -16.82 -7.81
CA ARG A 115 30.86 -17.31 -6.44
C ARG A 115 30.34 -18.73 -6.21
N GLY A 116 29.78 -19.38 -7.24
CA GLY A 116 29.13 -20.68 -7.10
C GLY A 116 27.87 -20.67 -6.24
N ALA A 117 27.30 -19.50 -5.96
CA ALA A 117 26.12 -19.32 -5.11
C ALA A 117 24.83 -19.13 -5.90
N LEU A 118 24.89 -19.16 -7.25
CA LEU A 118 23.71 -19.02 -8.10
C LEU A 118 22.84 -20.28 -8.04
N THR A 119 21.68 -20.17 -7.41
CA THR A 119 20.69 -21.25 -7.34
C THR A 119 19.73 -21.26 -8.53
N PHE A 120 19.65 -20.16 -9.30
CA PHE A 120 18.77 -20.08 -10.48
C PHE A 120 19.43 -20.76 -11.68
N GLY A 121 18.81 -21.82 -12.21
CA GLY A 121 19.31 -22.56 -13.36
C GLY A 121 18.83 -24.02 -13.44
N PRO A 122 19.31 -24.78 -14.43
CA PRO A 122 18.87 -26.15 -14.70
C PRO A 122 19.11 -27.12 -13.54
N SER A 123 20.14 -26.86 -12.72
CA SER A 123 20.50 -27.67 -11.54
C SER A 123 19.44 -27.62 -10.43
N HIS A 124 18.59 -26.59 -10.40
CA HIS A 124 17.54 -26.42 -9.40
C HIS A 124 16.22 -26.03 -10.08
N LEU A 125 15.72 -26.90 -10.95
CA LEU A 125 14.55 -26.62 -11.80
C LEU A 125 13.31 -26.21 -10.99
N HIS A 126 13.02 -26.89 -9.88
CA HIS A 126 11.89 -26.56 -9.01
C HIS A 126 11.99 -25.16 -8.42
N LEU A 127 13.15 -24.80 -7.86
CA LEU A 127 13.37 -23.50 -7.24
C LEU A 127 13.38 -22.39 -8.29
N SER A 128 13.95 -22.66 -9.47
CA SER A 128 13.92 -21.76 -10.62
C SER A 128 12.50 -21.49 -11.10
N ALA A 129 11.64 -22.52 -11.16
CA ALA A 129 10.23 -22.37 -11.51
C ALA A 129 9.50 -21.47 -10.50
N ILE A 130 9.68 -21.71 -9.20
CA ILE A 130 9.09 -20.86 -8.15
C ILE A 130 9.58 -19.41 -8.30
N LEU A 131 10.89 -19.19 -8.43
CA LEU A 131 11.48 -17.86 -8.63
C LEU A 131 10.90 -17.14 -9.85
N THR A 132 10.72 -17.82 -10.99
CA THR A 132 10.08 -17.24 -12.16
C THR A 132 8.63 -16.81 -11.86
N THR A 133 7.86 -17.63 -11.14
CA THR A 133 6.48 -17.26 -10.77
C THR A 133 6.39 -16.07 -9.81
N THR A 134 7.42 -15.82 -8.98
CA THR A 134 7.42 -14.63 -8.09
C THR A 134 7.37 -13.32 -8.89
N GLY A 135 7.94 -13.29 -10.10
CA GLY A 135 7.87 -12.12 -10.97
C GLY A 135 6.42 -11.81 -11.38
N VAL A 136 5.65 -12.83 -11.76
CA VAL A 136 4.23 -12.69 -12.12
C VAL A 136 3.41 -12.24 -10.92
N VAL A 137 3.60 -12.92 -9.78
CA VAL A 137 2.90 -12.61 -8.52
C VAL A 137 3.21 -11.20 -8.01
N THR A 138 4.37 -10.64 -8.35
CA THR A 138 4.76 -9.27 -7.97
C THR A 138 4.29 -8.22 -8.98
N ALA A 139 4.44 -8.49 -10.29
CA ALA A 139 4.12 -7.54 -11.34
C ALA A 139 2.62 -7.24 -11.39
N VAL A 140 1.76 -8.25 -11.24
CA VAL A 140 0.30 -8.08 -11.33
C VAL A 140 -0.25 -7.11 -10.28
N PRO A 141 0.04 -7.27 -8.96
CA PRO A 141 -0.37 -6.31 -7.95
C PRO A 141 0.23 -4.91 -8.16
N LEU A 142 1.48 -4.80 -8.61
CA LEU A 142 2.11 -3.51 -8.88
C LEU A 142 1.44 -2.79 -10.06
N LEU A 143 1.01 -3.52 -11.09
CA LEU A 143 0.23 -2.96 -12.20
C LEU A 143 -1.13 -2.45 -11.72
N TRP A 144 -1.85 -3.23 -10.91
CA TRP A 144 -3.12 -2.79 -10.30
C TRP A 144 -2.94 -1.59 -9.39
N PHE A 145 -1.90 -1.59 -8.57
CA PHE A 145 -1.55 -0.46 -7.72
C PHE A 145 -1.23 0.79 -8.55
N GLY A 146 -0.38 0.66 -9.58
CA GLY A 146 -0.03 1.75 -10.48
C GLY A 146 -1.24 2.29 -11.24
N TYR A 147 -2.19 1.42 -11.61
CA TYR A 147 -3.47 1.84 -12.16
C TYR A 147 -4.30 2.62 -11.13
N ALA A 148 -4.48 2.09 -9.92
CA ALA A 148 -5.23 2.74 -8.84
C ALA A 148 -4.61 4.10 -8.43
N ALA A 149 -3.28 4.18 -8.33
CA ALA A 149 -2.49 5.38 -8.03
C ALA A 149 -2.81 6.58 -8.92
N ARG A 150 -3.15 6.33 -10.18
CA ARG A 150 -3.47 7.38 -11.15
C ARG A 150 -4.91 7.85 -11.08
N HIS A 151 -5.84 6.96 -10.70
CA HIS A 151 -7.28 7.24 -10.74
C HIS A 151 -7.86 7.62 -9.38
N LEU A 152 -7.18 7.26 -8.28
CA LEU A 152 -7.65 7.52 -6.92
C LEU A 152 -6.82 8.62 -6.24
N ARG A 153 -7.44 9.28 -5.27
CA ARG A 153 -6.73 10.16 -4.33
C ARG A 153 -5.68 9.36 -3.55
N LEU A 154 -4.51 9.92 -3.30
CA LEU A 154 -3.45 9.21 -2.57
C LEU A 154 -3.90 8.92 -1.13
N VAL A 155 -4.69 9.83 -0.57
CA VAL A 155 -5.42 9.63 0.69
C VAL A 155 -6.31 8.38 0.65
N THR A 156 -7.10 8.20 -0.43
CA THR A 156 -7.98 7.02 -0.58
C THR A 156 -7.19 5.73 -0.66
N ILE A 157 -6.07 5.74 -1.38
CA ILE A 157 -5.19 4.58 -1.50
C ILE A 157 -4.57 4.22 -0.15
N GLY A 158 -4.15 5.21 0.63
CA GLY A 158 -3.67 5.01 1.99
C GLY A 158 -4.70 4.26 2.84
N PHE A 159 -5.97 4.69 2.81
CA PHE A 159 -7.02 3.98 3.54
C PHE A 159 -7.26 2.56 3.05
N LEU A 160 -7.29 2.34 1.73
CA LEU A 160 -7.45 0.99 1.17
C LEU A 160 -6.30 0.06 1.56
N GLN A 161 -5.10 0.59 1.73
CA GLN A 161 -3.94 -0.21 2.14
C GLN A 161 -4.05 -0.75 3.56
N TYR A 162 -4.94 -0.24 4.43
CA TYR A 162 -5.21 -0.87 5.72
C TYR A 162 -5.89 -2.24 5.62
N LEU A 163 -6.40 -2.63 4.44
CA LEU A 163 -6.88 -3.99 4.20
C LEU A 163 -5.76 -5.01 4.35
N SER A 164 -4.57 -4.72 3.83
CA SER A 164 -3.41 -5.61 3.90
C SER A 164 -3.04 -6.01 5.33
N PRO A 165 -2.77 -5.07 6.26
CA PRO A 165 -2.49 -5.41 7.64
C PRO A 165 -3.67 -6.09 8.35
N SER A 166 -4.92 -5.79 7.99
CA SER A 166 -6.10 -6.46 8.55
C SER A 166 -6.17 -7.93 8.13
N ILE A 167 -5.85 -8.23 6.87
CA ILE A 167 -5.76 -9.61 6.38
C ILE A 167 -4.61 -10.34 7.08
N SER A 168 -3.44 -9.72 7.18
CA SER A 168 -2.28 -10.30 7.88
C SER A 168 -2.59 -10.60 9.34
N PHE A 169 -3.36 -9.76 10.03
CA PHE A 169 -3.81 -10.01 11.40
C PHE A 169 -4.72 -11.23 11.51
N ILE A 170 -5.74 -11.31 10.64
CA ILE A 170 -6.67 -12.45 10.62
C ILE A 170 -5.91 -13.75 10.35
N LEU A 171 -4.98 -13.73 9.39
CA LEU A 171 -4.12 -14.88 9.11
C LEU A 171 -3.21 -15.21 10.29
N GLY A 172 -2.58 -14.22 10.91
CA GLY A 172 -1.74 -14.40 12.10
C GLY A 172 -2.50 -15.09 13.23
N LEU A 173 -3.75 -14.67 13.48
CA LEU A 173 -4.57 -15.18 14.58
C LEU A 173 -5.13 -16.57 14.30
N PHE A 174 -5.74 -16.77 13.12
CA PHE A 174 -6.51 -17.99 12.82
C PHE A 174 -5.71 -19.08 12.09
N VAL A 175 -4.69 -18.70 11.30
CA VAL A 175 -3.93 -19.65 10.46
C VAL A 175 -2.56 -19.94 11.07
N TYR A 176 -1.83 -18.90 11.48
CA TYR A 176 -0.48 -19.04 12.02
C TYR A 176 -0.44 -19.17 13.55
N HIS A 177 -1.59 -18.98 14.21
CA HIS A 177 -1.75 -19.08 15.67
C HIS A 177 -0.70 -18.26 16.47
N GLU A 178 -0.34 -17.08 15.96
CA GLU A 178 0.64 -16.22 16.62
C GLU A 178 0.11 -15.68 17.95
N THR A 179 1.00 -15.59 18.95
CA THR A 179 0.67 -15.00 20.24
C THR A 179 0.57 -13.48 20.11
N PHE A 180 -0.65 -12.96 19.96
CA PHE A 180 -0.88 -11.53 19.95
C PHE A 180 -0.79 -10.94 21.35
N THR A 181 0.04 -9.93 21.51
CA THR A 181 0.12 -9.16 22.75
C THR A 181 -1.11 -8.27 22.88
N ARG A 182 -1.40 -7.84 24.12
CA ARG A 182 -2.46 -6.86 24.38
C ARG A 182 -2.28 -5.57 23.59
N GLN A 183 -1.03 -5.17 23.33
CA GLN A 183 -0.69 -4.00 22.55
C GLN A 183 -1.12 -4.15 21.09
N HIS A 184 -0.82 -5.29 20.44
CA HIS A 184 -1.25 -5.54 19.07
C HIS A 184 -2.77 -5.41 18.94
N PHE A 185 -3.52 -6.07 19.83
CA PHE A 185 -4.98 -6.03 19.81
C PHE A 185 -5.56 -4.60 19.92
N ILE A 186 -5.02 -3.78 20.83
CA ILE A 186 -5.43 -2.38 20.97
C ILE A 186 -5.12 -1.58 19.71
N THR A 187 -3.91 -1.72 19.15
CA THR A 187 -3.50 -1.05 17.91
C THR A 187 -4.43 -1.41 16.75
N PHE A 188 -4.77 -2.70 16.59
CA PHE A 188 -5.71 -3.15 15.56
C PHE A 188 -7.11 -2.58 15.73
N LEU A 189 -7.65 -2.58 16.95
CA LEU A 189 -8.96 -2.00 17.22
C LEU A 189 -9.01 -0.51 16.87
N LEU A 190 -7.98 0.25 17.22
CA LEU A 190 -7.89 1.68 16.87
C LEU A 190 -7.83 1.90 15.36
N ILE A 191 -7.06 1.09 14.64
CA ILE A 191 -6.95 1.15 13.18
C ILE A 191 -8.28 0.79 12.53
N TRP A 192 -8.95 -0.28 12.98
CA TRP A 192 -10.28 -0.65 12.48
C TRP A 192 -11.32 0.42 12.74
N PHE A 193 -11.29 1.05 13.91
CA PHE A 193 -12.15 2.19 14.20
C PHE A 193 -11.91 3.36 13.23
N ALA A 194 -10.65 3.69 12.95
CA ALA A 194 -10.29 4.71 11.97
C ALA A 194 -10.78 4.36 10.55
N ILE A 195 -10.66 3.10 10.12
CA ILE A 195 -11.17 2.63 8.83
C ILE A 195 -12.69 2.76 8.77
N VAL A 196 -13.40 2.27 9.79
CA VAL A 196 -14.87 2.34 9.85
C VAL A 196 -15.36 3.78 9.76
N LEU A 197 -14.69 4.72 10.44
CA LEU A 197 -15.03 6.14 10.39
C LEU A 197 -14.95 6.70 8.95
N VAL A 198 -13.85 6.42 8.24
CA VAL A 198 -13.67 6.90 6.86
C VAL A 198 -14.60 6.18 5.88
N SER A 199 -14.77 4.87 6.03
CA SER A 199 -15.68 4.09 5.19
C SER A 199 -17.13 4.55 5.37
N ALA A 200 -17.57 4.80 6.61
CA ALA A 200 -18.89 5.34 6.90
C ALA A 200 -19.08 6.72 6.26
N GLU A 201 -18.10 7.62 6.39
CA GLU A 201 -18.16 8.93 5.74
C GLU A 201 -18.26 8.82 4.21
N ALA A 202 -17.46 7.95 3.60
CA ALA A 202 -17.46 7.73 2.15
C ALA A 202 -18.83 7.22 1.66
N VAL A 203 -19.45 6.28 2.39
CA VAL A 203 -20.79 5.75 2.07
C VAL A 203 -21.86 6.83 2.24
N LEU A 204 -21.80 7.62 3.32
CA LEU A 204 -22.75 8.70 3.58
C LEU A 204 -22.68 9.78 2.49
N ARG A 205 -21.47 10.19 2.10
CA ARG A 205 -21.25 11.14 0.99
C ARG A 205 -21.79 10.58 -0.32
N TRP A 206 -21.48 9.33 -0.66
CA TRP A 206 -21.97 8.70 -1.88
C TRP A 206 -23.50 8.63 -1.93
N ARG A 207 -24.16 8.29 -0.82
CA ARG A 207 -25.62 8.28 -0.69
C ARG A 207 -26.21 9.67 -0.83
N ALA A 208 -25.59 10.70 -0.25
CA ALA A 208 -26.03 12.09 -0.37
C ALA A 208 -25.95 12.57 -1.84
N THR A 209 -24.83 12.30 -2.53
CA THR A 209 -24.68 12.68 -3.95
C THR A 209 -25.68 11.95 -4.86
N LYS A 210 -25.95 10.66 -4.59
CA LYS A 210 -26.96 9.91 -5.34
C LYS A 210 -28.39 10.42 -5.12
N ARG A 211 -28.74 10.82 -3.89
CA ARG A 211 -30.05 11.42 -3.60
C ARG A 211 -30.25 12.73 -4.37
N VAL A 212 -29.26 13.62 -4.34
CA VAL A 212 -29.30 14.89 -5.09
C VAL A 212 -29.42 14.65 -6.61
N ALA A 213 -28.75 13.62 -7.14
CA ALA A 213 -28.88 13.27 -8.56
C ALA A 213 -30.25 12.66 -8.92
N ALA A 214 -30.92 11.99 -7.98
CA ALA A 214 -32.26 11.43 -8.17
C ALA A 214 -33.36 12.49 -8.03
N ASP A 215 -33.14 13.52 -7.21
CA ASP A 215 -34.06 14.64 -7.00
C ASP A 215 -33.85 15.79 -8.02
N ALA A 216 -32.89 15.66 -8.93
CA ALA A 216 -32.68 16.63 -10.00
C ALA A 216 -33.85 16.57 -11.00
N PRO A 217 -34.50 17.70 -11.32
CA PRO A 217 -35.61 17.71 -12.26
C PRO A 217 -35.12 17.20 -13.62
N VAL A 218 -35.85 16.23 -14.19
CA VAL A 218 -35.63 15.77 -15.55
C VAL A 218 -35.88 16.96 -16.46
N GLU A 219 -34.84 17.54 -17.06
CA GLU A 219 -35.00 18.53 -18.12
C GLU A 219 -35.85 17.88 -19.22
N SER A 220 -37.10 18.35 -19.35
CA SER A 220 -37.95 17.97 -20.46
C SER A 220 -37.18 18.33 -21.74
N PRO A 221 -37.01 17.41 -22.70
CA PRO A 221 -36.40 17.77 -23.97
C PRO A 221 -37.22 18.93 -24.52
N LEU A 222 -36.54 20.06 -24.75
CA LEU A 222 -37.12 21.22 -25.41
C LEU A 222 -37.66 20.72 -26.75
N ILE A 223 -38.97 20.57 -26.84
CA ILE A 223 -39.65 20.38 -28.12
C ILE A 223 -39.43 21.71 -28.83
N GLU A 224 -38.44 21.75 -29.73
CA GLU A 224 -38.31 22.87 -30.64
C GLU A 224 -39.64 23.01 -31.39
N PRO A 225 -40.34 24.14 -31.28
CA PRO A 225 -41.54 24.35 -32.07
C PRO A 225 -41.10 24.43 -33.53
N GLY A 226 -41.55 23.43 -34.31
CA GLY A 226 -41.24 23.31 -35.73
C GLY A 226 -41.54 24.61 -36.49
N ILE A 227 -40.56 24.99 -37.31
CA ILE A 227 -40.71 25.97 -38.39
C ILE A 227 -40.51 25.21 -39.71
#